data_AF-A0A402AZU7-F1
#
_entry.id   AF-A0A402AZU7-F1
#
_cell.length_a   1.000
_cell.length_b   1.000
_cell.length_c   1.000
_cell.angle_alpha   90.00
_cell.angle_beta   90.00
_cell.angle_gamma   90.00
#
_symmetry.space_group_name_H-M   'P 1'
#
loop_
_entity.id
_entity.type
_entity.pdbx_description
1 polymer ?
#
loop_
_entity_poly.entity_id
_entity_poly.type
_entity_poly.pdbx_seq_one_letter_code
_entity_poly.pdbx_strand_id
1 'polypeptide(L)'
;MQNIPMRNNSAERDYKAGFTRIMWLSEQARLHGWHLNERQLINEIVQRERAAHISEKSSLPIVGSEVRSAAWNRGQADALRTLLRSQRESYD
;
A
#
# COMPACT_ATOMS: atom_id res chain seq x y z
N MET A 1 -5.28 33.64 -1.75
CA MET A 1 -4.71 32.28 -1.92
C MET A 1 -4.25 31.79 -0.56
N GLN A 2 -5.01 30.91 0.09
CA GLN A 2 -4.55 30.21 1.31
C GLN A 2 -3.74 28.99 0.87
N ASN A 3 -2.44 28.98 1.18
CA ASN A 3 -1.61 27.78 1.11
C ASN A 3 -2.21 26.73 2.05
N ILE A 4 -2.49 25.52 1.56
CA ILE A 4 -3.07 24.41 2.32
C ILE A 4 -1.92 23.45 2.71
N PRO A 5 -1.29 23.57 3.89
CA PRO A 5 -0.18 22.70 4.29
C PRO A 5 -0.69 21.38 4.91
N MET A 6 -1.94 21.36 5.38
CA MET A 6 -2.53 20.23 6.12
C MET A 6 -2.78 18.99 5.25
N ARG A 7 -3.03 19.17 3.94
CA ARG A 7 -3.40 18.08 3.04
C ARG A 7 -2.22 17.16 2.68
N ASN A 8 -1.00 17.70 2.70
CA ASN A 8 0.21 16.91 2.43
C ASN A 8 0.58 16.03 3.62
N ASN A 9 0.44 16.54 4.84
CA ASN A 9 0.72 15.77 6.06
C ASN A 9 -0.23 14.57 6.24
N SER A 10 -1.50 14.69 5.83
CA SER A 10 -2.44 13.57 5.89
C SER A 10 -2.10 12.48 4.88
N ALA A 11 -1.74 12.86 3.64
CA ALA A 11 -1.38 11.91 2.60
C ALA A 11 -0.09 11.14 2.95
N GLU A 12 0.92 11.82 3.51
CA GLU A 12 2.16 11.18 3.95
C GLU A 12 1.90 10.19 5.10
N ARG A 13 1.07 10.57 6.08
CA ARG A 13 0.67 9.67 7.17
C ARG A 13 -0.05 8.44 6.66
N ASP A 14 -1.00 8.61 5.75
CA ASP A 14 -1.75 7.50 5.16
C ASP A 14 -0.84 6.56 4.35
N TYR A 15 0.08 7.13 3.57
CA TYR A 15 1.09 6.37 2.84
C TYR A 15 1.92 5.51 3.79
N LYS A 16 2.49 6.13 4.84
CA LYS A 16 3.31 5.42 5.84
C LYS A 16 2.50 4.32 6.51
N ALA A 17 1.26 4.60 6.91
CA ALA A 17 0.41 3.62 7.57
C ALA A 17 0.06 2.42 6.65
N GLY A 18 -0.20 2.68 5.35
CA GLY A 18 -0.39 1.62 4.35
C GLY A 18 0.86 0.76 4.17
N PHE A 19 2.03 1.41 4.02
CA PHE A 19 3.32 0.72 3.88
C PHE A 19 3.63 -0.16 5.10
N THR A 20 3.58 0.43 6.31
CA THR A 20 3.84 -0.28 7.57
C THR A 20 2.90 -1.46 7.77
N ARG A 21 1.63 -1.34 7.35
CA ARG A 21 0.66 -2.43 7.47
C ARG A 21 1.10 -3.67 6.70
N ILE A 22 1.57 -3.53 5.47
CA ILE A 22 2.03 -4.67 4.66
C ILE A 22 3.31 -5.27 5.23
N MET A 23 4.28 -4.44 5.62
CA MET A 23 5.52 -4.93 6.22
C MET A 23 5.24 -5.71 7.51
N TRP A 24 4.34 -5.22 8.36
CA TRP A 24 3.93 -5.93 9.57
C TRP A 24 3.24 -7.26 9.25
N LEU A 25 2.31 -7.28 8.29
CA LEU A 25 1.63 -8.52 7.88
C LEU A 25 2.61 -9.54 7.30
N SER A 26 3.58 -9.08 6.50
CA SER A 26 4.63 -9.93 5.94
C SER A 26 5.51 -10.53 7.04
N GLU A 27 5.86 -9.75 8.05
CA GLU A 27 6.63 -10.25 9.19
C GLU A 27 5.84 -11.28 9.99
N GLN A 28 4.55 -11.04 10.24
CA GLN A 28 3.69 -12.02 10.90
C GLN A 28 3.57 -13.31 10.07
N ALA A 29 3.38 -13.20 8.75
CA ALA A 29 3.35 -14.36 7.86
C ALA A 29 4.65 -15.17 7.95
N ARG A 30 5.81 -14.49 7.92
CA ARG A 30 7.13 -15.11 8.06
C ARG A 30 7.26 -15.87 9.38
N LEU A 31 6.83 -15.29 10.50
CA LEU A 31 6.85 -15.94 11.82
C LEU A 31 6.00 -17.22 11.87
N HIS A 32 4.96 -17.32 11.04
CA HIS A 32 4.12 -18.51 10.88
C HIS A 32 4.57 -19.45 9.75
N GLY A 33 5.70 -19.17 9.09
CA GLY A 33 6.19 -19.94 7.94
C GLY A 33 5.37 -19.75 6.66
N TRP A 34 4.46 -18.78 6.62
CA TRP A 34 3.68 -18.45 5.43
C TRP A 34 4.46 -17.52 4.51
N HIS A 35 4.39 -17.82 3.22
CA HIS A 35 5.08 -17.05 2.19
C HIS A 35 4.11 -16.75 1.06
N LEU A 36 4.04 -15.48 0.67
CA LEU A 36 3.38 -15.09 -0.57
C LEU A 36 4.32 -15.44 -1.72
N ASN A 37 3.82 -16.13 -2.73
CA ASN A 37 4.58 -16.36 -3.95
C ASN A 37 4.60 -15.09 -4.83
N GLU A 38 5.54 -15.02 -5.77
CA GLU A 38 5.72 -13.85 -6.64
C GLU A 38 4.42 -13.45 -7.36
N ARG A 39 3.65 -14.43 -7.85
CA ARG A 39 2.41 -14.17 -8.58
C ARG A 39 1.34 -13.54 -7.67
N GLN A 40 1.25 -13.98 -6.42
CA GLN A 40 0.36 -13.39 -5.42
C GLN A 40 0.78 -11.95 -5.12
N LEU A 41 2.08 -11.69 -4.94
CA LEU A 41 2.60 -10.33 -4.73
C LEU A 41 2.29 -9.41 -5.92
N ILE A 42 2.56 -9.86 -7.15
CA ILE A 42 2.29 -9.08 -8.38
C ILE A 42 0.80 -8.76 -8.50
N ASN A 43 -0.07 -9.76 -8.30
CA ASN A 43 -1.51 -9.54 -8.35
C ASN A 43 -1.95 -8.50 -7.31
N GLU A 44 -1.45 -8.60 -6.08
CA GLU A 44 -1.81 -7.67 -5.02
C GLU A 44 -1.30 -6.24 -5.31
N ILE A 45 -0.08 -6.08 -5.85
CA ILE A 45 0.44 -4.78 -6.29
C ILE A 45 -0.54 -4.14 -7.28
N VAL A 46 -0.95 -4.87 -8.32
CA VAL A 46 -1.87 -4.37 -9.34
C VAL A 46 -3.20 -3.96 -8.73
N GLN A 47 -3.74 -4.73 -7.78
CA GLN A 47 -5.00 -4.39 -7.10
C GLN A 47 -4.88 -3.09 -6.29
N ARG A 48 -3.76 -2.89 -5.57
CA ARG A 48 -3.54 -1.67 -4.78
C ARG A 48 -3.31 -0.44 -5.65
N GLU A 49 -2.60 -0.58 -6.76
CA GLU A 49 -2.48 0.51 -7.74
C GLU A 49 -3.82 0.88 -8.36
N ARG A 50 -4.62 -0.13 -8.74
CA ARG A 50 -5.97 0.10 -9.26
C ARG A 50 -6.85 0.82 -8.25
N ALA A 51 -6.80 0.40 -6.98
CA ALA A 51 -7.53 1.06 -5.90
C ALA A 51 -7.08 2.51 -5.73
N ALA A 52 -5.77 2.79 -5.73
CA ALA A 52 -5.25 4.16 -5.67
C ALA A 52 -5.76 5.02 -6.84
N HIS A 53 -5.72 4.46 -8.06
CA HIS A 53 -6.17 5.14 -9.26
C HIS A 53 -7.67 5.49 -9.20
N ILE A 54 -8.50 4.55 -8.74
CA ILE A 54 -9.94 4.78 -8.55
C ILE A 54 -10.15 5.86 -7.49
N SER A 55 -9.45 5.80 -6.35
CA SER A 55 -9.56 6.80 -5.29
C SER A 55 -9.15 8.21 -5.73
N GLU A 56 -8.21 8.35 -6.67
CA GLU A 56 -7.80 9.65 -7.23
C GLU A 56 -8.79 10.22 -8.23
N LYS A 57 -9.39 9.34 -9.06
CA LYS A 57 -10.30 9.75 -10.13
C LYS A 57 -11.76 9.82 -9.70
N SER A 58 -12.12 9.16 -8.61
CA SER A 58 -13.50 9.17 -8.12
C SER A 58 -13.86 10.55 -7.56
N SER A 59 -14.92 11.14 -8.09
CA SER A 59 -15.57 12.32 -7.53
C SER A 59 -16.53 11.97 -6.38
N LEU A 60 -16.73 10.69 -6.10
CA LEU A 60 -17.58 10.25 -5.00
C LEU A 60 -16.91 10.57 -3.66
N PRO A 61 -17.65 11.12 -2.69
CA PRO A 61 -17.10 11.38 -1.37
C PRO A 61 -16.68 10.05 -0.75
N ILE A 62 -15.38 9.93 -0.48
CA ILE A 62 -14.74 8.80 0.20
C ILE A 62 -15.13 8.91 1.67
N VAL A 63 -16.28 8.34 2.06
CA VAL A 63 -16.82 8.41 3.42
C VAL A 63 -16.92 7.00 4.00
N GLY A 64 -16.20 6.77 5.11
CA GLY A 64 -16.28 5.54 5.89
C GLY A 64 -14.94 5.21 6.56
N SER A 65 -15.00 4.61 7.75
CA SER A 65 -13.82 4.21 8.55
C SER A 65 -12.92 3.19 7.85
N GLU A 66 -13.45 2.49 6.85
CA GLU A 66 -12.73 1.50 6.04
C GLU A 66 -12.22 2.04 4.70
N VAL A 67 -12.61 3.26 4.32
CA VAL A 67 -12.25 3.78 3.00
C VAL A 67 -10.83 4.35 3.04
N ARG A 68 -9.91 3.65 2.37
CA ARG A 68 -8.49 4.00 2.36
C ARG A 68 -8.17 4.98 1.23
N SER A 69 -7.39 6.00 1.56
CA SER A 69 -6.98 7.02 0.60
C SER A 69 -6.08 6.44 -0.50
N ALA A 70 -5.93 7.18 -1.59
CA ALA A 70 -5.02 6.79 -2.66
C ALA A 70 -3.57 6.65 -2.14
N ALA A 71 -3.16 7.53 -1.22
CA ALA A 71 -1.84 7.49 -0.61
C ALA A 71 -1.62 6.20 0.20
N TRP A 72 -2.61 5.77 0.98
CA TRP A 72 -2.58 4.48 1.68
C TRP A 72 -2.38 3.31 0.71
N ASN A 73 -3.16 3.26 -0.37
CA ASN A 73 -3.08 2.19 -1.37
C ASN A 73 -1.71 2.18 -2.08
N ARG A 74 -1.16 3.35 -2.40
CA ARG A 74 0.21 3.48 -2.94
C ARG A 74 1.26 2.96 -1.96
N GLY A 75 1.13 3.30 -0.67
CA GLY A 75 2.02 2.79 0.37
C GLY A 75 2.02 1.27 0.47
N GLN A 76 0.84 0.63 0.37
CA GLN A 76 0.74 -0.83 0.32
C GLN A 76 1.42 -1.41 -0.93
N ALA A 77 1.18 -0.84 -2.11
CA ALA A 77 1.79 -1.29 -3.36
C ALA A 77 3.33 -1.24 -3.31
N ASP A 78 3.90 -0.15 -2.77
CA ASP A 78 5.34 0.00 -2.64
C ASP A 78 5.96 -0.98 -1.64
N ALA A 79 5.29 -1.25 -0.52
CA ALA A 79 5.72 -2.28 0.41
C ALA A 79 5.76 -3.67 -0.25
N LEU A 80 4.72 -4.02 -1.01
CA LEU A 80 4.66 -5.29 -1.75
C LEU A 80 5.78 -5.39 -2.81
N ARG A 81 6.13 -4.29 -3.48
CA ARG A 81 7.28 -4.26 -4.40
C ARG A 81 8.60 -4.48 -3.69
N THR A 82 8.76 -3.91 -2.49
CA THR A 82 9.95 -4.15 -1.66
C THR A 82 10.05 -5.62 -1.30
N LEU A 83 8.95 -6.26 -0.88
CA LEU A 83 8.93 -7.71 -0.63
C LEU A 83 9.28 -8.52 -1.87
N LEU A 84 8.70 -8.19 -3.03
CA LEU A 84 8.99 -8.89 -4.29
C LEU A 84 10.46 -8.77 -4.69
N ARG A 85 11.06 -7.58 -4.56
CA ARG A 85 12.50 -7.37 -4.82
C ARG A 85 13.36 -8.21 -3.89
N SER A 86 13.09 -8.17 -2.58
CA SER A 86 13.83 -8.95 -1.60
C SER A 86 13.70 -10.46 -1.82
N GLN A 87 12.54 -10.94 -2.29
CA GLN A 87 12.40 -12.35 -2.68
C GLN A 87 13.31 -12.70 -3.85
N ARG A 88 13.35 -11.90 -4.91
CA ARG A 88 14.20 -12.13 -6.08
C ARG A 88 15.69 -12.13 -5.72
N GLU A 89 16.12 -11.17 -4.92
CA GLU A 89 17.49 -11.09 -4.43
C GLU A 89 17.88 -12.28 -3.54
N SER A 90 16.92 -13.01 -2.98
CA SER A 90 17.18 -14.22 -2.19
C SER A 90 17.30 -15.49 -3.05
N TYR A 91 16.91 -15.44 -4.33
CA TYR A 91 17.01 -16.56 -5.27
C TYR A 91 18.30 -16.52 -6.12
N ASP A 92 18.94 -15.35 -6.23
CA ASP A 92 20.24 -15.13 -6.87
C ASP A 92 21.41 -15.42 -5.91
#